data_AF-A0A7Y2KZY9-F1
#
_entry.id   AF-A0A7Y2KZY9-F1
#
_cell.length_a   1.000
_cell.length_b   1.000
_cell.length_c   1.000
_cell.angle_alpha   90.00
_cell.angle_beta   90.00
_cell.angle_gamma   90.00
#
_symmetry.space_group_name_H-M   'P 1'
#
loop_
_entity.id
_entity.type
_entity.pdbx_description
1 polymer ?
#
loop_
_entity_poly.entity_id
_entity_poly.type
_entity_poly.pdbx_seq_one_letter_code
_entity_poly.pdbx_strand_id
1 'polypeptide(L)'
;MTARSRFLAWLIVPVFALCSLAVSANSPEGASQALHLIDYIGADYPPTVEDGKVIDDTEYREQLEFLTVLKGLVADLPQRPERAELVQGVSALQSAIEQRTDGASVAREARQLGARLALAYEVSQAPVITPDPTRGAPLFA
;
A
#
# COMPACT_ATOMS: atom_id res chain seq x y z
N MET A 1 -0.32 59.35 -1.03
CA MET A 1 -0.83 58.18 -0.26
C MET A 1 -0.41 56.82 -0.85
N THR A 2 0.55 56.76 -1.78
CA THR A 2 0.92 55.54 -2.51
C THR A 2 2.05 54.73 -1.87
N ALA A 3 2.96 55.37 -1.14
CA ALA A 3 4.13 54.70 -0.53
C ALA A 3 3.78 53.76 0.65
N ARG A 4 2.77 54.13 1.47
CA ARG A 4 2.32 53.33 2.62
C ARG A 4 1.64 52.02 2.21
N SER A 5 0.88 52.05 1.11
CA SER A 5 0.22 50.87 0.53
C SER A 5 1.24 49.86 -0.04
N ARG A 6 2.33 50.35 -0.63
CA ARG A 6 3.43 49.49 -1.15
C ARG A 6 4.21 48.81 -0.02
N PHE A 7 4.40 49.49 1.10
CA PHE A 7 5.06 48.93 2.29
C PHE A 7 4.20 47.83 2.96
N LEU A 8 2.89 48.05 3.05
CA LEU A 8 1.97 47.05 3.59
C LEU A 8 1.89 45.80 2.68
N ALA A 9 1.88 45.98 1.36
CA ALA A 9 1.95 44.88 0.40
C ALA A 9 3.25 44.08 0.53
N TRP A 10 4.38 44.74 0.82
CA TRP A 10 5.68 44.09 0.98
C TRP A 10 5.80 43.27 2.29
N LEU A 11 5.02 43.60 3.32
CA LEU A 11 4.92 42.81 4.56
C LEU A 11 3.96 41.61 4.44
N ILE A 12 2.95 41.69 3.57
CA ILE A 12 1.95 40.63 3.39
C ILE A 12 2.52 39.45 2.57
N VAL A 13 3.38 39.71 1.60
CA VAL A 13 4.01 38.67 0.75
C VAL A 13 4.83 37.63 1.55
N PRO A 14 5.74 38.00 2.47
CA PRO A 14 6.46 37.01 3.28
C PRO A 14 5.55 36.27 4.26
N VAL A 15 4.47 36.89 4.76
CA VAL A 15 3.49 36.23 5.64
C VAL A 15 2.73 35.13 4.88
N PHE A 16 2.32 35.36 3.63
CA PHE A 16 1.72 34.30 2.81
C PHE A 16 2.71 33.17 2.46
N ALA A 17 4.00 33.49 2.26
CA ALA A 17 5.03 32.50 2.05
C ALA A 17 5.29 31.63 3.30
N LEU A 18 5.22 32.22 4.50
CA LEU A 18 5.33 31.52 5.79
C LEU A 18 4.09 30.66 6.12
N CYS A 19 2.93 30.95 5.55
CA CYS A 19 1.72 30.14 5.67
C CYS A 19 1.62 29.00 4.63
N SER A 20 2.63 28.81 3.78
CA SER A 20 2.73 27.64 2.90
C SER A 20 3.19 26.43 3.71
N LEU A 21 2.33 25.94 4.60
CA LEU A 21 2.49 24.64 5.23
C LEU A 21 2.56 23.60 4.09
N ALA A 22 3.62 22.80 4.08
CA ALA A 22 3.65 21.59 3.27
C ALA A 22 2.50 20.71 3.76
N VAL A 23 1.36 20.78 3.06
CA VAL A 23 0.31 19.79 3.19
C VAL A 23 0.89 18.54 2.56
N SER A 24 1.55 17.71 3.36
CA SER A 24 1.72 16.31 3.00
C SER A 24 0.31 15.76 2.92
N ALA A 25 -0.18 15.59 1.69
CA ALA A 25 -1.25 14.65 1.49
C ALA A 25 -0.69 13.32 1.99
N ASN A 26 -1.17 12.86 3.14
CA ASN A 26 -1.17 11.43 3.45
C ASN A 26 -2.11 10.80 2.41
N SER A 27 -1.68 10.79 1.15
CA SER A 27 -2.36 10.09 0.09
C SER A 27 -2.36 8.62 0.52
N PRO A 28 -3.38 7.84 0.09
CA PRO A 28 -3.38 6.41 0.31
C PRO A 28 -2.20 5.70 -0.39
N GLU A 29 -1.17 6.40 -0.90
CA GLU A 29 0.02 5.80 -1.53
C GLU A 29 0.62 4.68 -0.69
N GLY A 30 0.84 4.90 0.62
CA GLY A 30 1.38 3.85 1.50
C GLY A 30 0.42 2.66 1.67
N ALA A 31 -0.89 2.91 1.75
CA ALA A 31 -1.89 1.86 1.88
C ALA A 31 -2.05 1.08 0.56
N SER A 32 -2.09 1.75 -0.57
CA SER A 32 -2.13 1.15 -1.90
C SER A 32 -0.87 0.34 -2.18
N GLN A 33 0.31 0.83 -1.78
CA GLN A 33 1.57 0.09 -1.91
C GLN A 33 1.57 -1.15 -1.00
N ALA A 34 1.12 -1.02 0.25
CA ALA A 34 0.98 -2.16 1.15
C ALA A 34 -0.01 -3.21 0.59
N LEU A 35 -1.15 -2.76 0.06
CA LEU A 35 -2.13 -3.63 -0.60
C LEU A 35 -1.49 -4.39 -1.78
N HIS A 36 -0.74 -3.68 -2.62
CA HIS A 36 -0.06 -4.30 -3.75
C HIS A 36 0.95 -5.39 -3.33
N LEU A 37 1.74 -5.15 -2.27
CA LEU A 37 2.66 -6.16 -1.75
C LEU A 37 1.92 -7.36 -1.14
N ILE A 38 0.78 -7.13 -0.48
CA ILE A 38 -0.07 -8.22 0.03
C ILE A 38 -0.62 -9.07 -1.12
N ASP A 39 -1.10 -8.42 -2.19
CA ASP A 39 -1.63 -9.11 -3.37
C ASP A 39 -0.53 -9.91 -4.09
N TYR A 40 0.67 -9.35 -4.23
CA TYR A 40 1.85 -10.02 -4.75
C TYR A 40 2.14 -11.31 -3.96
N ILE A 41 2.32 -11.18 -2.64
CA ILE A 41 2.61 -12.33 -1.76
C ILE A 41 1.50 -13.38 -1.86
N GLY A 42 0.24 -12.95 -1.87
CA GLY A 42 -0.90 -13.85 -1.95
C GLY A 42 -1.03 -14.59 -3.29
N ALA A 43 -0.54 -14.02 -4.37
CA ALA A 43 -0.55 -14.62 -5.70
C ALA A 43 0.66 -15.52 -5.93
N ASP A 44 1.84 -15.09 -5.48
CA ASP A 44 3.11 -15.66 -5.92
C ASP A 44 3.71 -16.62 -4.90
N TYR A 45 3.33 -16.57 -3.61
CA TYR A 45 3.79 -17.56 -2.64
C TYR A 45 3.37 -19.02 -2.95
N PRO A 46 2.12 -19.31 -3.38
CA PRO A 46 1.70 -20.69 -3.65
C PRO A 46 2.58 -21.47 -4.65
N PRO A 47 3.01 -20.91 -5.80
CA PRO A 47 3.96 -21.58 -6.68
C PRO A 47 5.42 -21.54 -6.18
N THR A 48 5.75 -20.79 -5.12
CA THR A 48 7.11 -20.71 -4.54
C THR A 48 7.41 -21.83 -3.56
N VAL A 49 6.39 -22.31 -2.85
CA VAL A 49 6.50 -23.34 -1.80
C VAL A 49 5.52 -24.48 -2.05
N GLU A 50 6.05 -25.70 -2.17
CA GLU A 50 5.26 -26.92 -2.35
C GLU A 50 5.64 -27.94 -1.26
N ASP A 51 4.65 -28.49 -0.55
CA ASP A 51 4.84 -29.44 0.56
C ASP A 51 5.88 -29.00 1.61
N GLY A 52 5.89 -27.70 1.95
CA GLY A 52 6.82 -27.11 2.91
C GLY A 52 8.27 -26.98 2.40
N LYS A 53 8.50 -27.23 1.11
CA LYS A 53 9.79 -27.04 0.45
C LYS A 53 9.73 -25.81 -0.44
N VAL A 54 10.78 -25.00 -0.37
CA VAL A 54 10.97 -23.90 -1.32
C VAL A 54 11.38 -24.50 -2.65
N ILE A 55 10.57 -24.27 -3.70
CA ILE A 55 10.83 -24.75 -5.06
C ILE A 55 11.36 -23.63 -5.97
N ASP A 56 11.18 -22.38 -5.58
CA ASP A 56 11.85 -21.21 -6.16
C ASP A 56 12.53 -20.37 -5.06
N ASP A 57 13.83 -20.57 -4.88
CA ASP A 57 14.62 -19.87 -3.85
C ASP A 57 14.73 -18.37 -4.10
N THR A 58 14.67 -17.93 -5.36
CA THR A 58 14.81 -16.51 -5.70
C THR A 58 13.54 -15.77 -5.32
N GLU A 59 12.40 -16.31 -5.74
CA GLU A 59 11.08 -15.77 -5.43
C GLU A 59 10.80 -15.79 -3.92
N TYR A 60 11.17 -16.87 -3.22
CA TYR A 60 10.99 -16.96 -1.77
C TYR A 60 11.76 -15.88 -1.02
N ARG A 61 13.00 -15.58 -1.44
CA ARG A 61 13.79 -14.51 -0.83
C ARG A 61 13.17 -13.14 -1.10
N GLU A 62 12.72 -12.89 -2.33
CA GLU A 62 12.06 -11.64 -2.68
C GLU A 62 10.78 -11.42 -1.84
N GLN A 63 9.98 -12.46 -1.63
CA GLN A 63 8.80 -12.39 -0.77
C GLN A 63 9.15 -12.03 0.69
N LEU A 64 10.26 -12.54 1.24
CA LEU A 64 10.75 -12.16 2.57
C LEU A 64 11.23 -10.68 2.63
N GLU A 65 11.87 -10.20 1.56
CA GLU A 65 12.25 -8.80 1.43
C GLU A 65 11.01 -7.90 1.36
N PHE A 66 10.01 -8.28 0.57
CA PHE A 66 8.74 -7.56 0.47
C PHE A 66 7.94 -7.58 1.76
N LEU A 67 7.97 -8.66 2.54
CA LEU A 67 7.38 -8.67 3.89
C LEU A 67 8.04 -7.64 4.82
N THR A 68 9.36 -7.45 4.70
CA THR A 68 10.09 -6.43 5.47
C THR A 68 9.63 -5.03 5.10
N VAL A 69 9.50 -4.75 3.80
CA VAL A 69 8.97 -3.47 3.29
C VAL A 69 7.52 -3.27 3.72
N LEU A 70 6.67 -4.29 3.56
CA LEU A 70 5.26 -4.27 3.94
C LEU A 70 5.08 -3.94 5.43
N LYS A 71 5.90 -4.53 6.31
CA LYS A 71 5.86 -4.24 7.74
C LYS A 71 6.16 -2.78 8.05
N GLY A 72 7.14 -2.19 7.36
CA GLY A 72 7.44 -0.76 7.46
C GLY A 72 6.27 0.10 7.00
N LEU A 73 5.73 -0.18 5.81
CA LEU A 73 4.58 0.55 5.26
C LEU A 73 3.39 0.53 6.21
N VAL A 74 2.99 -0.65 6.71
CA VAL A 74 1.82 -0.79 7.60
C VAL A 74 2.04 -0.14 8.96
N ALA A 75 3.29 -0.13 9.48
CA ALA A 75 3.62 0.57 10.72
C ALA A 75 3.53 2.10 10.58
N ASP A 76 3.91 2.63 9.42
CA ASP A 76 3.92 4.06 9.11
C ASP A 76 2.56 4.60 8.66
N LEU A 77 1.57 3.73 8.45
CA LEU A 77 0.22 4.17 8.07
C LEU A 77 -0.38 5.12 9.12
N PRO A 78 -1.22 6.08 8.70
CA PRO A 78 -1.95 6.96 9.61
C PRO A 78 -2.67 6.17 10.70
N GLN A 79 -2.65 6.69 11.93
CA GLN A 79 -3.30 6.03 13.06
C GLN A 79 -4.81 5.88 12.78
N ARG A 80 -5.26 4.62 12.70
CA ARG A 80 -6.67 4.20 12.69
C ARG A 80 -6.84 3.06 13.69
N PRO A 81 -8.05 2.79 14.22
CA PRO A 81 -8.29 1.68 15.14
C PRO A 81 -7.78 0.33 14.64
N GLU A 82 -7.86 0.10 13.32
CA GLU A 82 -7.50 -1.15 12.65
C GLU A 82 -5.99 -1.33 12.45
N ARG A 83 -5.17 -0.27 12.59
CA ARG A 83 -3.72 -0.36 12.27
C ARG A 83 -3.02 -1.43 13.10
N ALA A 84 -3.36 -1.52 14.39
CA ALA A 84 -2.75 -2.52 15.28
C ALA A 84 -3.04 -3.95 14.81
N GLU A 85 -4.27 -4.22 14.38
CA GLU A 85 -4.67 -5.52 13.83
C GLU A 85 -3.96 -5.81 12.50
N LEU A 86 -3.79 -4.80 11.64
CA LEU A 86 -3.05 -4.94 10.38
C LEU A 86 -1.57 -5.27 10.62
N VAL A 87 -0.90 -4.59 11.56
CA VAL A 87 0.49 -4.89 11.94
C VAL A 87 0.61 -6.34 12.45
N GLN A 88 -0.35 -6.78 13.27
CA GLN A 88 -0.38 -8.17 13.75
C GLN A 88 -0.61 -9.15 12.59
N GLY A 89 -1.50 -8.82 11.66
CA GLY A 89 -1.77 -9.62 10.46
C GLY A 89 -0.54 -9.77 9.56
N VAL A 90 0.23 -8.70 9.33
CA VAL A 90 1.49 -8.77 8.59
C VAL A 90 2.50 -9.68 9.31
N SER A 91 2.58 -9.58 10.64
CA SER A 91 3.48 -10.42 11.44
C SER A 91 3.08 -11.89 11.38
N ALA A 92 1.77 -12.19 11.40
CA ALA A 92 1.26 -13.55 11.24
C ALA A 92 1.56 -14.11 9.84
N LEU A 93 1.34 -13.31 8.79
CA LEU A 93 1.65 -13.68 7.40
C LEU A 93 3.14 -13.99 7.23
N GLN A 94 4.01 -13.15 7.80
CA GLN A 94 5.46 -13.39 7.82
C GLN A 94 5.79 -14.73 8.49
N SER A 95 5.23 -15.00 9.67
CA SER A 95 5.45 -16.27 10.38
C SER A 95 4.95 -17.48 9.58
N ALA A 96 3.80 -17.37 8.91
CA ALA A 96 3.26 -18.46 8.08
C ALA A 96 4.22 -18.79 6.91
N ILE A 97 4.76 -17.76 6.27
CA ILE A 97 5.72 -17.88 5.16
C ILE A 97 7.05 -18.48 5.64
N GLU A 98 7.60 -17.98 6.76
CA GLU A 98 8.83 -18.51 7.37
C GLU A 98 8.70 -19.98 7.81
N GLN A 99 7.50 -20.38 8.25
CA GLN A 99 7.15 -21.75 8.58
C GLN A 99 6.87 -22.62 7.35
N ARG A 100 6.91 -22.04 6.16
CA ARG A 100 6.64 -22.71 4.87
C ARG A 100 5.27 -23.36 4.86
N THR A 101 4.29 -22.65 5.41
CA THR A 101 2.90 -23.08 5.48
C THR A 101 2.36 -23.34 4.08
N ASP A 102 1.38 -24.22 3.97
CA ASP A 102 0.66 -24.49 2.72
C ASP A 102 0.27 -23.19 1.97
N GLY A 103 0.60 -23.13 0.68
CA GLY A 103 0.44 -21.94 -0.15
C GLY A 103 -1.00 -21.44 -0.23
N ALA A 104 -1.98 -22.35 -0.30
CA ALA A 104 -3.38 -21.95 -0.32
C ALA A 104 -3.81 -21.25 0.98
N SER A 105 -3.19 -21.62 2.11
CA SER A 105 -3.43 -21.01 3.42
C SER A 105 -2.83 -19.61 3.51
N VAL A 106 -1.57 -19.43 3.11
CA VAL A 106 -0.93 -18.11 3.01
C VAL A 106 -1.70 -17.18 2.06
N ALA A 107 -2.12 -17.68 0.90
CA ALA A 107 -2.91 -16.90 -0.06
C ALA A 107 -4.28 -16.47 0.49
N ARG A 108 -4.92 -17.27 1.35
CA ARG A 108 -6.17 -16.87 2.02
C ARG A 108 -5.90 -15.79 3.06
N GLU A 109 -4.85 -15.94 3.88
CA GLU A 109 -4.47 -14.95 4.89
C GLU A 109 -4.11 -13.60 4.26
N ALA A 110 -3.33 -13.61 3.17
CA ALA A 110 -2.99 -12.42 2.41
C ALA A 110 -4.25 -11.71 1.89
N ARG A 111 -5.18 -12.42 1.23
CA ARG A 111 -6.44 -11.82 0.75
C ARG A 111 -7.28 -11.20 1.87
N GLN A 112 -7.38 -11.87 3.02
CA GLN A 112 -8.10 -11.35 4.18
C GLN A 112 -7.42 -10.11 4.78
N LEU A 113 -6.09 -10.08 4.79
CA LEU A 113 -5.32 -8.92 5.23
C LEU A 113 -5.51 -7.74 4.26
N GLY A 114 -5.42 -7.99 2.95
CA GLY A 114 -5.62 -6.98 1.90
C GLY A 114 -7.03 -6.38 1.93
N ALA A 115 -8.07 -7.21 2.10
CA ALA A 115 -9.44 -6.73 2.24
C ALA A 115 -9.62 -5.83 3.47
N ARG A 116 -9.06 -6.21 4.63
CA ARG A 116 -9.08 -5.37 5.84
C ARG A 116 -8.36 -4.05 5.64
N LEU A 117 -7.18 -4.09 5.03
CA LEU A 117 -6.38 -2.89 4.76
C LEU A 117 -7.12 -1.93 3.82
N ALA A 118 -7.68 -2.45 2.73
CA ALA A 118 -8.40 -1.64 1.74
C ALA A 118 -9.64 -0.98 2.35
N LEU A 119 -10.37 -1.69 3.22
CA LEU A 119 -11.50 -1.12 3.95
C LEU A 119 -11.06 -0.06 4.96
N ALA A 120 -10.04 -0.35 5.77
CA ALA A 120 -9.58 0.55 6.83
C ALA A 120 -9.04 1.88 6.29
N TYR A 121 -8.39 1.86 5.12
CA TYR A 121 -7.75 3.02 4.51
C TYR A 121 -8.43 3.50 3.22
N GLU A 122 -9.61 2.96 2.90
CA GLU A 122 -10.46 3.41 1.78
C GLU A 122 -9.74 3.34 0.42
N VAL A 123 -8.93 2.29 0.22
CA VAL A 123 -8.20 2.05 -1.04
C VAL A 123 -9.17 1.50 -2.08
N SER A 124 -9.38 2.24 -3.17
CA SER A 124 -10.23 1.79 -4.29
C SER A 124 -9.53 0.68 -5.08
N GLN A 125 -10.12 -0.52 -5.06
CA GLN A 125 -9.58 -1.68 -5.80
C GLN A 125 -10.11 -1.80 -7.24
N ALA A 126 -11.14 -1.04 -7.58
CA ALA A 126 -11.75 -1.06 -8.90
C ALA A 126 -11.99 0.37 -9.42
N PRO A 127 -12.00 0.57 -10.76
CA PRO A 127 -12.45 1.81 -11.35
C PRO A 127 -13.91 2.11 -10.97
N VAL A 128 -14.22 3.39 -10.74
CA VAL A 128 -15.60 3.85 -10.48
C VAL A 128 -16.50 3.69 -11.70
N ILE A 129 -15.92 3.69 -12.90
CA ILE A 129 -16.62 3.50 -14.17
C ILE A 129 -16.30 2.13 -14.76
N THR A 130 -17.31 1.45 -15.30
CA THR A 130 -17.10 0.21 -16.05
C THR A 130 -16.24 0.50 -17.30
N PRO A 131 -15.10 -0.18 -17.49
CA PRO A 131 -14.29 -0.02 -18.70
C PRO A 131 -15.07 -0.44 -19.95
N ASP A 132 -14.95 0.33 -21.03
CA ASP A 132 -15.58 0.00 -22.32
C ASP A 132 -14.69 -1.00 -23.11
N PRO A 133 -15.16 -2.23 -23.34
CA PRO A 133 -14.37 -3.26 -24.01
C PRO A 133 -14.07 -2.90 -25.47
N THR A 134 -14.91 -2.11 -26.13
CA THR A 134 -14.68 -1.73 -27.54
C THR A 134 -13.45 -0.84 -27.72
N ARG A 135 -13.11 -0.04 -26.70
CA ARG A 135 -11.90 0.80 -26.69
C ARG A 135 -10.62 -0.01 -26.56
N GLY A 136 -10.69 -1.19 -25.96
CA GLY A 136 -9.55 -2.09 -25.78
C GLY A 136 -9.31 -3.03 -26.96
N ALA A 137 -10.31 -3.25 -27.81
CA ALA A 137 -10.24 -4.22 -28.91
C ALA A 137 -9.02 -4.05 -29.85
N PRO A 138 -8.59 -2.82 -30.23
CA PRO A 138 -7.40 -2.65 -31.08
C PRO A 138 -6.07 -3.08 -30.45
N LEU A 139 -5.99 -3.23 -29.12
CA LEU A 139 -4.76 -3.67 -28.43
C LEU A 139 -4.54 -5.20 -28.52
N PHE A 140 -5.58 -5.95 -28.90
CA PHE A 140 -5.58 -7.41 -28.98
C PHE A 140 -5.84 -7.94 -30.40
N ALA A 141 -5.82 -7.06 -31.40
CA ALA A 141 -6.08 -7.38 -32.81
C ALA A 141 -4.81 -7.73 -33.57
#